data_AF-A0A7S0T2R6-F1
#
_entry.id   AF-A0A7S0T2R6-F1
#
_cell.length_a   1.000
_cell.length_b   1.000
_cell.length_c   1.000
_cell.angle_alpha   90.00
_cell.angle_beta   90.00
_cell.angle_gamma   90.00
#
_symmetry.space_group_name_H-M   'P 1'
#
loop_
_entity.id
_entity.type
_entity.pdbx_description
1 polymer ?
#
loop_
_entity_poly.entity_id
_entity_poly.type
_entity_poly.pdbx_seq_one_letter_code
_entity_poly.pdbx_strand_id
1 'polypeptide(L)'
;AEVAEGWRGVCATGYIAPGDVVLRVPGRYLMSSRTALDDPDLARALASPEGLRLLPSDRLGVHLLHEASKGEASKWCPYIQQLPRRYNVMASWSKRERAMLQA
;
A
#
# COMPACT_ATOMS: atom_id res chain seq x y z
N ALA A 1 10.96 21.54 -5.16
CA ALA A 1 10.29 21.61 -6.46
C ALA A 1 8.83 21.27 -6.25
N GLU A 2 7.96 22.27 -6.36
CA GLU A 2 6.51 22.08 -6.29
C GLU A 2 6.08 21.51 -7.64
N VAL A 3 5.52 20.30 -7.64
CA VAL A 3 5.08 19.63 -8.87
C VAL A 3 3.64 20.06 -9.11
N ALA A 4 3.43 20.96 -10.08
CA ALA A 4 2.14 21.61 -10.34
C ALA A 4 1.03 20.63 -10.77
N GLU A 5 1.39 19.52 -11.40
CA GLU A 5 0.53 18.36 -11.62
C GLU A 5 1.37 17.09 -11.64
N GLY A 6 1.06 16.11 -10.80
CA GLY A 6 1.75 14.83 -10.77
C GLY A 6 1.98 14.30 -9.35
N TRP A 7 1.62 13.05 -9.18
CA TRP A 7 1.72 12.24 -7.96
C TRP A 7 3.04 12.41 -7.19
N ARG A 8 3.00 12.19 -5.86
CA ARG A 8 4.21 12.14 -5.02
C ARG A 8 5.21 11.15 -5.63
N GLY A 9 6.47 11.57 -5.78
CA GLY A 9 7.54 10.77 -6.35
C GLY A 9 8.90 11.13 -5.75
N VAL A 10 9.95 10.49 -6.24
CA VAL A 10 11.34 10.78 -5.86
C VAL A 10 12.07 11.44 -7.03
N CYS A 11 12.88 12.44 -6.74
CA CYS A 11 13.69 13.15 -7.73
C CYS A 11 15.18 12.96 -7.42
N ALA A 12 15.98 12.73 -8.46
CA ALA A 12 17.42 12.68 -8.31
C ALA A 12 17.97 14.06 -7.90
N THR A 13 18.84 14.10 -6.90
CA THR A 13 19.56 15.31 -6.47
C THR A 13 20.97 15.40 -7.05
N GLY A 14 21.35 14.42 -7.87
CA GLY A 14 22.63 14.31 -8.56
C GLY A 14 22.54 13.36 -9.75
N TYR A 15 23.64 13.23 -10.48
CA TYR A 15 23.72 12.31 -11.63
C TYR A 15 23.63 10.85 -11.17
N ILE A 16 22.88 10.04 -11.91
CA ILE A 16 22.74 8.59 -11.73
C ILE A 16 23.19 7.95 -13.05
N ALA A 17 24.20 7.09 -13.01
CA ALA A 17 24.74 6.45 -14.21
C ALA A 17 23.90 5.22 -14.61
N PRO A 18 23.91 4.82 -15.89
CA PRO A 18 23.32 3.54 -16.31
C PRO A 18 23.94 2.36 -15.55
N GLY A 19 23.09 1.54 -14.94
CA GLY A 19 23.51 0.36 -14.15
C GLY A 19 23.66 0.61 -12.65
N ASP A 20 23.51 1.85 -12.18
CA ASP A 20 23.57 2.16 -10.75
C ASP A 20 22.40 1.56 -9.98
N VAL A 21 22.69 1.02 -8.79
CA VAL A 21 21.66 0.61 -7.84
C VAL A 21 21.26 1.80 -6.99
N VAL A 22 20.13 2.41 -7.33
CA VAL A 22 19.63 3.65 -6.70
C VAL A 22 19.05 3.42 -5.30
N LEU A 23 18.43 2.27 -5.05
CA LEU A 23 17.78 1.95 -3.78
C LEU A 23 17.85 0.44 -3.49
N ARG A 24 18.14 0.09 -2.23
CA ARG A 24 17.96 -1.26 -1.69
C ARG A 24 17.06 -1.18 -0.46
N VAL A 25 16.00 -1.98 -0.45
CA VAL A 25 15.08 -2.05 0.70
C VAL A 25 15.20 -3.42 1.36
N PRO A 26 15.62 -3.49 2.64
CA PRO A 26 15.63 -4.75 3.37
C PRO A 26 14.22 -5.37 3.45
N GLY A 27 14.13 -6.69 3.24
CA GLY A 27 12.84 -7.40 3.17
C GLY A 27 11.95 -7.24 4.40
N ARG A 28 12.53 -7.00 5.59
CA ARG A 28 11.79 -6.72 6.83
C ARG A 28 10.95 -5.43 6.80
N TYR A 29 11.24 -4.50 5.89
CA TYR A 29 10.46 -3.29 5.69
C TYR A 29 9.33 -3.48 4.66
N LEU A 30 9.23 -4.65 4.02
CA LEU A 30 8.15 -4.95 3.10
C LEU A 30 6.92 -5.47 3.86
N MET A 31 5.78 -4.85 3.64
CA MET A 31 4.49 -5.41 4.02
C MET A 31 4.17 -6.56 3.04
N SER A 32 4.07 -7.79 3.57
CA SER A 32 3.97 -9.01 2.77
C SER A 32 3.19 -10.08 3.52
N SER A 33 2.89 -11.21 2.85
CA SER A 33 2.27 -12.36 3.51
C SER A 33 3.12 -12.91 4.65
N ARG A 34 4.46 -12.81 4.58
CA ARG A 34 5.35 -13.24 5.67
C ARG A 34 5.16 -12.35 6.89
N THR A 35 5.23 -11.04 6.68
CA THR A 35 5.13 -10.07 7.78
C THR A 35 3.73 -9.93 8.35
N ALA A 36 2.69 -10.38 7.62
CA ALA A 36 1.33 -10.53 8.14
C ALA A 36 1.23 -11.61 9.22
N LEU A 37 2.07 -12.64 9.14
CA LEU A 37 2.10 -13.75 10.10
C LEU A 37 2.91 -13.41 11.37
N ASP A 38 3.62 -12.28 11.39
CA ASP A 38 4.33 -11.79 12.58
C ASP A 38 3.35 -11.38 13.69
N ASP A 39 2.11 -11.02 13.34
CA ASP A 39 1.05 -10.67 14.27
C ASP A 39 0.14 -11.90 14.53
N PRO A 40 0.08 -12.42 15.77
CA PRO A 40 -0.68 -13.63 16.08
C PRO A 40 -2.18 -13.54 15.82
N ASP A 41 -2.79 -12.36 16.00
CA ASP A 41 -4.23 -12.19 15.83
C ASP A 41 -4.60 -12.11 14.35
N LEU A 42 -3.81 -11.37 13.57
CA LEU A 42 -3.94 -11.34 12.12
C LEU A 42 -3.65 -12.72 11.52
N ALA A 43 -2.61 -13.42 11.99
CA ALA A 43 -2.28 -14.78 11.52
C ALA A 43 -3.44 -15.74 11.75
N ARG A 44 -4.08 -15.69 12.93
CA ARG A 44 -5.25 -16.50 13.27
C ARG A 44 -6.43 -16.18 12.36
N ALA A 45 -6.72 -14.90 12.13
CA ALA A 45 -7.80 -14.49 11.23
C ALA A 45 -7.54 -14.93 9.78
N LEU A 46 -6.31 -14.83 9.30
CA LEU A 46 -5.94 -15.25 7.94
C LEU A 46 -5.91 -16.78 7.76
N ALA A 47 -5.88 -17.55 8.84
CA ALA A 47 -5.97 -19.01 8.85
C ALA A 47 -7.41 -19.52 8.99
N SER A 48 -8.40 -18.64 9.22
CA SER A 48 -9.81 -19.04 9.29
C SER A 48 -10.34 -19.47 7.91
N PRO A 49 -11.47 -20.20 7.85
CA PRO A 49 -12.11 -20.55 6.58
C PRO A 49 -12.37 -19.34 5.68
N GLU A 50 -12.72 -18.19 6.26
CA GLU A 50 -12.91 -16.92 5.56
C GLU A 50 -11.57 -16.37 5.06
N GLY A 51 -10.55 -16.37 5.92
CA GLY A 51 -9.21 -15.90 5.57
C GLY A 51 -8.55 -16.71 4.44
N LEU A 52 -8.82 -18.02 4.38
CA LEU A 52 -8.32 -18.91 3.32
C LEU A 52 -8.98 -18.67 1.96
N ARG A 53 -10.16 -18.03 1.93
CA ARG A 53 -10.87 -17.68 0.69
C ARG A 53 -10.37 -16.37 0.07
N LEU A 54 -9.56 -15.60 0.80
CA LEU A 54 -9.02 -14.32 0.35
C LEU A 54 -7.91 -14.52 -0.68
N LEU A 55 -7.92 -13.70 -1.73
CA LEU A 55 -6.81 -13.64 -2.68
C LEU A 55 -5.58 -13.01 -2.01
N PRO A 56 -4.37 -13.23 -2.55
CA PRO A 56 -3.16 -12.61 -2.00
C PRO A 56 -3.24 -11.08 -1.87
N SER A 57 -3.89 -10.41 -2.82
CA SER A 57 -4.17 -8.97 -2.79
C SER A 57 -5.08 -8.57 -1.63
N ASP A 58 -6.12 -9.36 -1.37
CA ASP A 58 -7.08 -9.11 -0.30
C ASP A 58 -6.41 -9.31 1.05
N ARG A 59 -5.58 -10.35 1.20
CA ARG A 59 -4.79 -10.60 2.42
C ARG A 59 -3.83 -9.45 2.70
N LEU A 60 -3.19 -8.89 1.67
CA LEU A 60 -2.37 -7.68 1.82
C LEU A 60 -3.21 -6.47 2.23
N GLY A 61 -4.41 -6.31 1.64
CA GLY A 61 -5.37 -5.28 2.03
C GLY A 61 -5.78 -5.38 3.51
N VAL A 62 -6.09 -6.59 3.98
CA VAL A 62 -6.41 -6.85 5.40
C VAL A 62 -5.21 -6.55 6.29
N HIS A 63 -4.00 -6.98 5.92
CA HIS A 63 -2.78 -6.66 6.67
C HIS A 63 -2.56 -5.15 6.76
N LEU A 64 -2.73 -4.41 5.67
CA LEU A 64 -2.62 -2.95 5.66
C LEU A 64 -3.66 -2.30 6.58
N LEU A 65 -4.92 -2.75 6.53
CA LEU A 65 -5.99 -2.23 7.38
C LEU A 65 -5.78 -2.55 8.87
N HIS A 66 -5.29 -3.75 9.17
CA HIS A 66 -4.92 -4.16 10.54
C HIS A 66 -3.80 -3.30 11.11
N GLU A 67 -2.74 -3.06 10.34
CA GLU A 67 -1.66 -2.18 10.79
C GLU A 67 -2.10 -0.72 10.88
N ALA A 68 -2.97 -0.26 9.98
CA ALA A 68 -3.52 1.08 10.03
C ALA A 68 -4.40 1.31 11.28
N SER A 69 -5.15 0.30 11.74
CA SER A 69 -6.03 0.41 12.91
C SER A 69 -5.26 0.59 14.22
N LYS A 70 -4.02 0.12 14.28
CA LYS A 70 -3.12 0.27 15.44
C LYS A 70 -2.53 1.68 15.58
N GLY A 71 -2.65 2.54 14.57
CA GLY A 71 -2.11 3.90 14.59
C GLY A 71 -0.61 3.93 14.85
N GLU A 72 -0.17 4.75 15.81
CA GLU A 72 1.24 4.93 16.16
C GLU A 72 1.92 3.69 16.74
N ALA A 73 1.14 2.72 17.24
CA ALA A 73 1.68 1.46 17.76
C ALA A 73 2.16 0.51 16.63
N SER A 74 1.79 0.77 15.38
CA SER A 74 2.24 -0.03 14.24
C SER A 74 3.66 0.33 13.81
N LYS A 75 4.54 -0.68 13.63
CA LYS A 75 5.86 -0.46 13.01
C LYS A 75 5.77 0.03 11.55
N TRP A 76 4.60 -0.09 10.92
CA TRP A 76 4.34 0.41 9.57
C TRP A 76 3.69 1.79 9.56
N CYS A 77 3.41 2.40 10.72
CA CYS A 77 2.81 3.73 10.80
C CYS A 77 3.51 4.77 9.92
N PRO A 78 4.87 4.87 9.90
CA PRO A 78 5.55 5.83 9.03
C PRO A 78 5.29 5.60 7.54
N TYR A 79 5.17 4.34 7.11
CA TYR A 79 4.84 4.02 5.72
C TYR A 79 3.36 4.34 5.40
N ILE A 80 2.45 3.93 6.28
CA ILE A 80 1.00 4.10 6.11
C ILE A 80 0.62 5.60 6.09
N GLN A 81 1.25 6.43 6.91
CA GLN A 81 1.02 7.87 6.92
C GLN A 81 1.41 8.57 5.61
N GLN A 82 2.33 7.99 4.83
CA GLN A 82 2.75 8.52 3.54
C GLN A 82 1.86 8.08 2.37
N LEU A 83 0.99 7.08 2.58
CA LEU A 83 0.11 6.59 1.54
C LEU A 83 -0.92 7.65 1.12
N PRO A 84 -1.26 7.72 -0.18
CA PRO A 84 -2.38 8.54 -0.65
C PRO A 84 -3.67 8.20 0.09
N ARG A 85 -4.41 9.24 0.50
CA ARG A 85 -5.75 9.08 1.10
C ARG A 85 -6.84 8.84 0.07
N ARG A 86 -6.55 9.10 -1.20
CA ARG A 86 -7.44 8.88 -2.33
C ARG A 86 -6.61 8.39 -3.51
N TYR A 87 -7.18 7.47 -4.27
CA TYR A 87 -6.65 6.99 -5.54
C TYR A 87 -7.65 7.36 -6.64
N ASN A 88 -7.18 7.52 -7.88
CA ASN A 88 -8.06 7.70 -9.03
C ASN A 88 -8.36 6.33 -9.65
N VAL A 89 -9.18 5.54 -8.95
CA VAL A 89 -9.63 4.23 -9.41
C VAL A 89 -11.13 4.30 -9.71
N MET A 90 -11.64 3.50 -10.64
CA MET A 90 -13.07 3.57 -11.02
C MET A 90 -14.03 3.39 -9.83
N ALA A 91 -13.61 2.63 -8.81
CA ALA A 91 -14.35 2.46 -7.57
C ALA A 91 -14.56 3.77 -6.78
N SER A 92 -13.69 4.77 -6.95
CA SER A 92 -13.79 6.09 -6.29
C SER A 92 -14.46 7.15 -7.15
N TRP A 93 -14.89 6.82 -8.38
CA TRP A 93 -15.52 7.80 -9.27
C TRP A 93 -16.92 8.17 -8.79
N SER A 94 -17.35 9.38 -9.10
CA SER A 94 -18.72 9.84 -8.93
C SER A 94 -19.67 9.15 -9.92
N LYS A 95 -20.97 9.20 -9.64
CA LYS A 95 -22.00 8.71 -10.58
C LYS A 95 -21.90 9.40 -11.94
N ARG A 96 -21.58 10.70 -11.95
CA ARG A 96 -21.42 11.49 -13.17
C ARG A 96 -20.24 11.00 -14.02
N GLU A 97 -19.06 10.83 -13.40
CA GLU A 97 -17.86 10.34 -14.10
C GLU A 97 -18.08 8.94 -14.68
N ARG A 98 -18.76 8.05 -13.96
CA ARG A 98 -19.12 6.74 -14.51
C ARG A 98 -20.11 6.82 -15.69
N ALA A 99 -21.07 7.75 -15.64
CA ALA A 99 -22.03 7.94 -16.72
C ALA A 99 -21.37 8.42 -18.04
N MET A 100 -20.26 9.15 -17.94
CA MET A 100 -19.50 9.59 -19.12
C MET A 100 -18.89 8.43 -19.93
N LEU A 101 -18.75 7.24 -19.34
CA LEU A 101 -18.30 6.04 -20.06
C LEU A 101 -19.41 5.31 -20.83
N GLN A 102 -20.67 5.75 -20.70
CA GLN A 102 -21.85 5.15 -21.36
C GLN A 102 -22.30 5.91 -22.62
N ALA A 103 -21.59 6.99 -22.96
CA ALA A 103 -21.78 7.75 -24.20
C ALA A 103 -20.90 7.18 -25.32
#